data_AF-A0A536B583-F1
#
_entry.id   AF-A0A536B583-F1
#
_cell.length_a   1.000
_cell.length_b   1.000
_cell.length_c   1.000
_cell.angle_alpha   90.00
_cell.angle_beta   90.00
_cell.angle_gamma   90.00
#
_symmetry.space_group_name_H-M   'P 1'
#
loop_
_entity.id
_entity.type
_entity.pdbx_description
1 polymer ?
#
loop_
_entity_poly.entity_id
_entity_poly.type
_entity_poly.pdbx_seq_one_letter_code
_entity_poly.pdbx_strand_id
1 'polypeptide(L)'
;MTPTQAVLRWLEEAQAFPSTTEYARALASEPDAPSPLDRLVGSAQDGVRAATKGKPREELEAALTRAARETLFRYLLVMRLNVDTHEVARLKGLLASSLFLMMRALASDELVAAALANAAEPRKDPHDQASGDRSAWDRWRELVLALLGGVYAEEDARLALERQYLDGRSSLFADVEQDWNVAREQAERIARFALLFEAARSDSQTDEKSDADPPLSLASISLEAIRERAAEEAAFRASYVADMVRAQTLEMAGEHRRAASIVARYMLSDGADGGAA
;
A
#
# COMPACT_ATOMS: atom_id res chain seq x y z
N MET A 1 -28.85 10.26 11.65
CA MET A 1 -27.74 9.54 10.98
C MET A 1 -26.45 9.87 11.70
N THR A 2 -25.60 8.89 11.99
CA THR A 2 -24.28 9.13 12.59
C THR A 2 -23.26 9.59 11.52
N PRO A 3 -22.11 10.17 11.91
CA PRO A 3 -21.03 10.49 10.97
C PRO A 3 -20.61 9.31 10.09
N THR A 4 -20.43 8.12 10.68
CA THR A 4 -20.07 6.91 9.91
C THR A 4 -21.17 6.55 8.90
N GLN A 5 -22.43 6.51 9.32
CA GLN A 5 -23.55 6.19 8.42
C GLN A 5 -23.68 7.18 7.27
N ALA A 6 -23.43 8.46 7.52
CA ALA A 6 -23.44 9.50 6.49
C ALA A 6 -22.42 9.21 5.40
N VAL A 7 -21.17 8.96 5.80
CA VAL A 7 -20.08 8.69 4.86
C VAL A 7 -20.26 7.37 4.14
N LEU A 8 -20.69 6.30 4.82
CA LEU A 8 -20.90 5.01 4.17
C LEU A 8 -22.01 5.06 3.11
N ARG A 9 -23.11 5.77 3.39
CA ARG A 9 -24.16 5.98 2.40
C ARG A 9 -23.64 6.77 1.20
N TRP A 10 -22.92 7.86 1.43
CA TRP A 10 -22.31 8.62 0.35
C TRP A 10 -21.32 7.78 -0.47
N LEU A 11 -20.52 6.95 0.19
CA LEU A 11 -19.56 6.08 -0.45
C LEU A 11 -20.26 5.07 -1.38
N GLU A 12 -21.37 4.47 -0.94
CA GLU A 12 -22.19 3.60 -1.78
C GLU A 12 -22.72 4.34 -3.03
N GLU A 13 -23.20 5.57 -2.86
CA GLU A 13 -23.66 6.44 -3.97
C GLU A 13 -22.51 6.81 -4.91
N ALA A 14 -21.33 7.09 -4.38
CA ALA A 14 -20.14 7.46 -5.16
C ALA A 14 -19.54 6.26 -5.91
N GLN A 15 -19.52 5.07 -5.29
CA GLN A 15 -19.06 3.82 -5.89
C GLN A 15 -20.02 3.28 -6.97
N ALA A 16 -21.24 3.84 -7.10
CA ALA A 16 -22.11 3.54 -8.22
C ALA A 16 -21.57 4.09 -9.56
N PHE A 17 -20.62 5.03 -9.51
CA PHE A 17 -19.92 5.50 -10.71
C PHE A 17 -18.84 4.50 -11.14
N PRO A 18 -18.61 4.31 -12.46
CA PRO A 18 -17.63 3.35 -12.95
C PRO A 18 -16.18 3.64 -12.55
N SER A 19 -15.85 4.90 -12.25
CA SER A 19 -14.51 5.30 -11.86
C SER A 19 -14.51 6.56 -11.00
N THR A 20 -13.41 6.78 -10.28
CA THR A 20 -13.14 8.04 -9.57
C THR A 20 -13.26 9.27 -10.47
N THR A 21 -12.81 9.15 -11.73
CA THR A 21 -12.83 10.24 -12.71
C THR A 21 -14.25 10.56 -13.18
N GLU A 22 -15.09 9.53 -13.41
CA GLU A 22 -16.50 9.74 -13.76
C GLU A 22 -17.27 10.39 -12.60
N TYR A 23 -17.01 9.95 -11.37
CA TYR A 23 -17.59 10.59 -10.18
C TYR A 23 -17.17 12.07 -10.08
N ALA A 24 -15.88 12.37 -10.22
CA ALA A 24 -15.38 13.75 -10.21
C ALA A 24 -15.97 14.60 -11.35
N ARG A 25 -16.16 14.02 -12.54
CA ARG A 25 -16.78 14.70 -13.68
C ARG A 25 -18.26 15.01 -13.41
N ALA A 26 -18.99 14.07 -12.80
CA ALA A 26 -20.37 14.30 -12.41
C ALA A 26 -20.49 15.46 -11.42
N LEU A 27 -19.61 15.52 -10.40
CA LEU A 27 -19.56 16.66 -9.49
C LEU A 27 -19.24 17.98 -10.20
N ALA A 28 -18.31 17.98 -11.16
CA ALA A 28 -17.96 19.18 -11.92
C ALA A 28 -19.09 19.65 -12.85
N SER A 29 -19.99 18.75 -13.25
CA SER A 29 -21.12 19.09 -14.13
C SER A 29 -22.27 19.81 -13.42
N GLU A 30 -22.28 19.82 -12.08
CA GLU A 30 -23.29 20.49 -11.25
C GLU A 30 -22.63 21.50 -10.28
N PRO A 31 -22.02 22.59 -10.77
CA PRO A 31 -21.23 23.50 -9.95
C PRO A 31 -22.04 24.25 -8.88
N ASP A 32 -23.35 24.41 -9.10
CA ASP A 32 -24.27 25.06 -8.15
C ASP A 32 -24.76 24.10 -7.05
N ALA A 33 -24.51 22.80 -7.19
CA ALA A 33 -24.89 21.82 -6.19
C ALA A 33 -23.99 21.93 -4.94
N PRO A 34 -24.54 21.75 -3.73
CA PRO A 34 -23.71 21.73 -2.53
C PRO A 34 -22.66 20.63 -2.62
N SER A 35 -21.42 20.96 -2.22
CA SER A 35 -20.32 20.00 -2.15
C SER A 35 -20.75 18.73 -1.42
N PRO A 36 -20.33 17.52 -1.86
CA PRO A 36 -20.59 16.28 -1.13
C PRO A 36 -20.24 16.39 0.36
N LEU A 37 -19.14 17.07 0.68
CA LEU A 37 -18.70 17.28 2.05
C LEU A 37 -19.71 18.11 2.87
N ASP A 38 -20.24 19.20 2.30
CA ASP A 38 -21.20 20.06 2.98
C ASP A 38 -22.51 19.31 3.26
N ARG A 39 -22.97 18.51 2.27
CA ARG A 39 -24.15 17.65 2.42
C ARG A 39 -23.96 16.61 3.52
N LEU A 40 -22.78 15.97 3.55
CA LEU A 40 -22.42 14.99 4.56
C LEU A 40 -22.40 15.58 5.97
N VAL A 41 -21.71 16.70 6.15
CA VAL A 41 -21.61 17.39 7.44
C VAL A 41 -23.00 17.84 7.91
N GLY A 42 -23.79 18.44 7.03
CA GLY A 42 -25.16 18.85 7.33
C GLY A 42 -26.03 17.67 7.79
N SER A 43 -25.96 16.54 7.08
CA SER A 43 -26.74 15.34 7.41
C SER A 43 -26.34 14.71 8.75
N ALA A 44 -25.05 14.67 9.07
CA ALA A 44 -24.56 14.22 10.36
C ALA A 44 -24.99 15.16 11.50
N GLN A 45 -24.91 16.48 11.27
CA GLN A 45 -25.35 17.49 12.22
C GLN A 45 -26.86 17.42 12.50
N ASP A 46 -27.68 17.24 11.48
CA ASP A 46 -29.13 17.07 11.66
C ASP A 46 -29.46 15.79 12.45
N GLY A 47 -28.69 14.72 12.21
CA GLY A 47 -28.73 13.51 13.03
C GLY A 47 -28.44 13.78 14.51
N VAL A 48 -27.41 14.57 14.80
CA VAL A 48 -27.08 15.00 16.17
C VAL A 48 -28.19 15.88 16.75
N ARG A 49 -28.71 16.86 16.03
CA ARG A 49 -29.81 17.74 16.51
C ARG A 49 -31.02 16.92 16.93
N ALA A 50 -31.39 15.93 16.13
CA ALA A 50 -32.50 15.02 16.43
C ALA A 50 -32.24 14.19 17.71
N ALA A 51 -31.03 13.63 17.85
CA ALA A 51 -30.65 12.78 18.98
C ALA A 51 -30.43 13.55 20.29
N THR A 52 -30.12 14.84 20.22
CA THR A 52 -29.71 15.68 21.36
C THR A 52 -30.82 16.64 21.81
N LYS A 53 -32.05 16.41 21.34
CA LYS A 53 -33.23 17.22 21.67
C LYS A 53 -33.44 17.28 23.19
N GLY A 54 -33.52 18.49 23.73
CA GLY A 54 -33.74 18.74 25.16
C GLY A 54 -32.48 18.85 26.02
N LYS A 55 -31.27 18.73 25.43
CA LYS A 55 -30.02 18.98 26.14
C LYS A 55 -29.63 20.47 26.18
N PRO A 56 -28.72 20.88 27.08
CA PRO A 56 -28.17 22.23 27.09
C PRO A 56 -27.52 22.62 25.76
N ARG A 57 -27.56 23.92 25.44
CA ARG A 57 -27.03 24.46 24.19
C ARG A 57 -25.53 24.17 24.00
N GLU A 58 -24.75 24.27 25.07
CA GLU A 58 -23.30 24.00 25.04
C GLU A 58 -23.01 22.54 24.66
N GLU A 59 -23.75 21.58 25.23
CA GLU A 59 -23.61 20.16 24.88
C GLU A 59 -23.99 19.89 23.42
N LEU A 60 -25.02 20.57 22.92
CA LEU A 60 -25.42 20.48 21.52
C LEU A 60 -24.32 21.03 20.60
N GLU A 61 -23.79 22.22 20.85
CA GLU A 61 -22.75 22.84 20.03
C GLU A 61 -21.46 22.00 20.00
N ALA A 62 -21.05 21.43 21.14
CA ALA A 62 -19.93 20.50 21.22
C ALA A 62 -20.19 19.22 20.40
N ALA A 63 -21.39 18.64 20.49
CA ALA A 63 -21.77 17.45 19.74
C ALA A 63 -21.81 17.70 18.23
N LEU A 64 -22.30 18.86 17.79
CA LEU A 64 -22.33 19.26 16.37
C LEU A 64 -20.93 19.44 15.80
N THR A 65 -20.05 20.10 16.56
CA THR A 65 -18.64 20.30 16.16
C THR A 65 -17.92 18.96 16.03
N ARG A 66 -18.14 18.06 16.99
CA ARG A 66 -17.59 16.70 16.96
C ARG A 66 -18.08 15.92 15.74
N ALA A 67 -19.38 15.91 15.48
CA ALA A 67 -19.94 15.19 14.33
C ALA A 67 -19.45 15.73 12.99
N ALA A 68 -19.29 17.05 12.85
CA ALA A 68 -18.71 17.66 11.66
C ALA A 68 -17.27 17.17 11.42
N ARG A 69 -16.42 17.18 12.46
CA ARG A 69 -15.03 16.71 12.37
C ARG A 69 -14.93 15.21 12.06
N GLU A 70 -15.75 14.40 12.73
CA GLU A 70 -15.77 12.95 12.51
C GLU A 70 -16.24 12.58 11.09
N THR A 71 -17.14 13.38 10.52
CA THR A 71 -17.62 13.22 9.13
C THR A 71 -16.53 13.64 8.15
N LEU A 72 -15.92 14.80 8.37
CA LEU A 72 -14.83 15.32 7.57
C LEU A 72 -13.64 14.35 7.53
N PHE A 73 -13.22 13.86 8.69
CA PHE A 73 -12.14 12.90 8.80
C PHE A 73 -12.40 11.65 7.96
N ARG A 74 -13.59 11.04 8.06
CA ARG A 74 -13.92 9.82 7.33
C ARG A 74 -14.04 10.04 5.83
N TYR A 75 -14.62 11.17 5.42
CA TYR A 75 -14.65 11.56 4.01
C TYR A 75 -13.24 11.70 3.44
N LEU A 76 -12.38 12.45 4.13
CA LEU A 76 -10.98 12.64 3.71
C LEU A 76 -10.21 11.32 3.72
N LEU A 77 -10.48 10.42 4.68
CA LEU A 77 -9.88 9.09 4.72
C LEU A 77 -10.20 8.29 3.46
N VAL A 78 -11.48 8.23 3.05
CA VAL A 78 -11.87 7.53 1.82
C VAL A 78 -11.14 8.11 0.61
N MET A 79 -11.11 9.43 0.47
CA MET A 79 -10.43 10.09 -0.65
C MET A 79 -8.93 9.78 -0.64
N ARG A 80 -8.31 9.84 0.54
CA ARG A 80 -6.88 9.57 0.71
C ARG A 80 -6.54 8.11 0.37
N LEU A 81 -7.32 7.15 0.87
CA LEU A 81 -7.14 5.74 0.57
C LEU A 81 -7.21 5.47 -0.92
N ASN A 82 -8.12 6.10 -1.66
CA ASN A 82 -8.20 5.93 -3.12
C ASN A 82 -6.99 6.50 -3.85
N VAL A 83 -6.57 7.72 -3.50
CA VAL A 83 -5.40 8.37 -4.10
C VAL A 83 -4.13 7.55 -3.83
N ASP A 84 -3.87 7.23 -2.55
CA ASP A 84 -2.69 6.48 -2.15
C ASP A 84 -2.67 5.08 -2.79
N THR A 85 -3.81 4.38 -2.79
CA THR A 85 -3.89 3.04 -3.40
C THR A 85 -3.63 3.10 -4.91
N HIS A 86 -4.18 4.09 -5.61
CA HIS A 86 -3.96 4.24 -7.05
C HIS A 86 -2.49 4.56 -7.37
N GLU A 87 -1.87 5.47 -6.60
CA GLU A 87 -0.45 5.81 -6.76
C GLU A 87 0.46 4.62 -6.45
N VAL A 88 0.22 3.91 -5.35
CA VAL A 88 0.97 2.71 -4.98
C VAL A 88 0.78 1.61 -6.01
N ALA A 89 -0.44 1.32 -6.45
CA ALA A 89 -0.69 0.31 -7.48
C ALA A 89 0.12 0.59 -8.75
N ARG A 90 0.12 1.86 -9.21
CA ARG A 90 0.89 2.29 -10.38
C ARG A 90 2.40 2.12 -10.17
N LEU A 91 2.94 2.60 -9.05
CA LEU A 91 4.37 2.51 -8.74
C LEU A 91 4.84 1.06 -8.59
N LYS A 92 4.09 0.24 -7.84
CA LYS A 92 4.41 -1.17 -7.60
C LYS A 92 4.26 -2.00 -8.88
N GLY A 93 3.28 -1.70 -9.73
CA GLY A 93 3.14 -2.32 -11.05
C GLY A 93 4.30 -1.99 -12.00
N LEU A 94 4.80 -0.75 -11.98
CA LEU A 94 6.01 -0.37 -12.73
C LEU A 94 7.26 -1.07 -12.18
N LEU A 95 7.40 -1.17 -10.86
CA LEU A 95 8.51 -1.89 -10.23
C LEU A 95 8.45 -3.39 -10.56
N ALA A 96 7.27 -4.02 -10.50
CA ALA A 96 7.06 -5.40 -10.92
C ALA A 96 7.50 -5.61 -12.38
N SER A 97 7.05 -4.74 -13.29
CA SER A 97 7.44 -4.79 -14.71
C SER A 97 8.95 -4.66 -14.90
N SER A 98 9.59 -3.79 -14.10
CA SER A 98 11.04 -3.56 -14.16
C SER A 98 11.83 -4.78 -13.66
N LEU A 99 11.39 -5.39 -12.56
CA LEU A 99 11.97 -6.63 -12.03
C LEU A 99 11.78 -7.80 -13.00
N PHE A 100 10.64 -7.86 -13.70
CA PHE A 100 10.43 -8.85 -14.75
C PHE A 100 11.41 -8.67 -15.92
N LEU A 101 11.65 -7.44 -16.37
CA LEU A 101 12.64 -7.18 -17.42
C LEU A 101 14.07 -7.49 -16.96
N MET A 102 14.41 -7.15 -15.71
CA MET A 102 15.70 -7.51 -15.11
C MET A 102 15.91 -9.02 -15.08
N MET A 103 14.91 -9.78 -14.66
CA MET A 103 14.93 -11.25 -14.70
C MET A 103 15.24 -11.78 -16.12
N ARG A 104 14.56 -11.24 -17.13
CA ARG A 104 14.78 -11.66 -18.53
C ARG A 104 16.21 -11.35 -18.99
N ALA A 105 16.77 -10.21 -18.60
CA ALA A 105 18.16 -9.87 -18.91
C ALA A 105 19.12 -10.85 -18.26
N LEU A 106 18.98 -11.11 -16.95
CA LEU A 106 19.81 -12.08 -16.22
C LEU A 106 19.75 -13.48 -16.85
N ALA A 107 18.56 -13.96 -17.20
CA ALA A 107 18.40 -15.26 -17.85
C ALA A 107 19.01 -15.31 -19.26
N SER A 108 18.99 -14.19 -20.00
CA SER A 108 19.58 -14.11 -21.33
C SER A 108 21.11 -14.12 -21.26
N ASP A 109 21.69 -13.41 -20.29
CA ASP A 109 23.13 -13.39 -20.07
C ASP A 109 23.66 -14.79 -19.70
N GLU A 110 22.94 -15.53 -18.85
CA GLU A 110 23.27 -16.92 -18.53
C GLU A 110 23.23 -17.84 -19.76
N LEU A 111 22.20 -17.70 -20.62
CA LEU A 111 22.08 -18.50 -21.83
C LEU A 111 23.20 -18.20 -22.84
N VAL A 112 23.56 -16.92 -23.00
CA VAL A 112 24.67 -16.51 -23.88
C VAL A 112 26.00 -17.02 -23.34
N ALA A 113 26.24 -16.89 -22.03
CA ALA A 113 27.43 -17.42 -21.38
C ALA A 113 27.54 -18.94 -21.58
N ALA A 114 26.45 -19.68 -21.40
CA ALA A 114 26.40 -21.12 -21.64
C ALA A 114 26.67 -21.48 -23.11
N ALA A 115 26.10 -20.74 -24.07
CA ALA A 115 26.35 -20.95 -25.49
C ALA A 115 27.81 -20.71 -25.87
N LEU A 116 28.44 -19.66 -25.33
CA LEU A 116 29.86 -19.35 -25.53
C LEU A 116 30.78 -20.39 -24.88
N ALA A 117 30.45 -20.86 -23.67
CA ALA A 117 31.19 -21.92 -22.99
C ALA A 117 31.16 -23.26 -23.76
N ASN A 118 30.06 -23.55 -24.43
CA ASN A 118 29.93 -24.72 -25.30
C ASN A 118 30.64 -24.58 -26.67
N ALA A 119 31.06 -23.36 -27.03
CA ALA A 119 31.67 -23.05 -28.33
C ALA A 119 33.22 -22.96 -28.31
N ALA A 120 33.87 -22.98 -27.13
CA ALA A 120 35.32 -22.80 -27.00
C ALA A 120 35.99 -23.88 -26.14
N GLU A 121 37.15 -24.39 -26.57
CA GLU A 121 38.03 -25.19 -25.69
C GLU A 121 38.54 -24.32 -24.52
N PRO A 122 38.48 -24.80 -23.26
CA PRO A 122 38.58 -23.94 -22.09
C PRO A 122 40.03 -23.58 -21.75
N ARG A 123 40.38 -22.29 -21.87
CA ARG A 123 41.49 -21.71 -21.10
C ARG A 123 40.93 -21.27 -19.74
N LYS A 124 41.09 -22.14 -18.74
CA LYS A 124 40.69 -21.90 -17.35
C LYS A 124 41.58 -20.84 -16.70
N ASP A 125 41.01 -19.72 -16.28
CA ASP A 125 41.38 -19.11 -15.00
C ASP A 125 40.25 -19.42 -14.00
N PRO A 126 40.48 -20.27 -12.97
CA PRO A 126 39.41 -20.85 -12.14
C PRO A 126 38.73 -19.91 -11.15
N HIS A 127 39.15 -18.64 -11.03
CA HIS A 127 38.85 -17.84 -9.84
C HIS A 127 37.87 -16.68 -10.01
N ASP A 128 37.49 -16.27 -11.24
CA ASP A 128 36.88 -14.94 -11.43
C ASP A 128 35.41 -14.89 -11.94
N GLN A 129 34.77 -15.99 -12.34
CA GLN A 129 33.47 -15.90 -13.04
C GLN A 129 32.25 -16.42 -12.26
N ALA A 130 32.41 -17.29 -11.26
CA ALA A 130 31.26 -17.92 -10.59
C ALA A 130 30.63 -17.12 -9.43
N SER A 131 31.31 -16.08 -8.91
CA SER A 131 30.81 -15.31 -7.75
C SER A 131 29.96 -14.09 -8.12
N GLY A 132 30.12 -13.53 -9.33
CA GLY A 132 29.42 -12.31 -9.76
C GLY A 132 27.92 -12.53 -10.03
N ASP A 133 27.57 -13.59 -10.76
CA ASP A 133 26.19 -13.80 -11.25
C ASP A 133 25.23 -14.27 -10.16
N ARG A 134 25.73 -15.03 -9.16
CA ARG A 134 24.92 -15.40 -7.98
C ARG A 134 24.46 -14.16 -7.22
N SER A 135 25.32 -13.15 -7.11
CA SER A 135 24.97 -11.88 -6.46
C SER A 135 23.85 -11.11 -7.16
N ALA A 136 23.69 -11.27 -8.49
CA ALA A 136 22.69 -10.54 -9.25
C ALA A 136 21.30 -11.16 -9.11
N TRP A 137 21.20 -12.50 -9.17
CA TRP A 137 19.96 -13.23 -8.90
C TRP A 137 19.50 -13.12 -7.45
N ASP A 138 20.42 -13.19 -6.49
CA ASP A 138 20.09 -13.01 -5.07
C ASP A 138 19.51 -11.62 -4.81
N ARG A 139 20.15 -10.56 -5.35
CA ARG A 139 19.63 -9.19 -5.28
C ARG A 139 18.28 -9.04 -5.98
N TRP A 140 18.11 -9.63 -7.16
CA TRP A 140 16.82 -9.61 -7.85
C TRP A 140 15.72 -10.23 -6.98
N ARG A 141 15.99 -11.37 -6.34
CA ARG A 141 15.05 -12.04 -5.44
C ARG A 141 14.74 -11.18 -4.22
N GLU A 142 15.73 -10.61 -3.56
CA GLU A 142 15.53 -9.70 -2.43
C GLU A 142 14.61 -8.54 -2.80
N LEU A 143 14.82 -7.93 -3.96
CA LEU A 143 13.97 -6.84 -4.46
C LEU A 143 12.54 -7.31 -4.76
N VAL A 144 12.35 -8.52 -5.29
CA VAL A 144 11.03 -9.11 -5.52
C VAL A 144 10.29 -9.38 -4.19
N LEU A 145 10.99 -9.91 -3.19
CA LEU A 145 10.42 -10.16 -1.86
C LEU A 145 10.07 -8.84 -1.16
N ALA A 146 10.93 -7.82 -1.26
CA ALA A 146 10.66 -6.48 -0.74
C ALA A 146 9.47 -5.82 -1.46
N LEU A 147 9.36 -5.98 -2.79
CA LEU A 147 8.20 -5.52 -3.56
C LEU A 147 6.91 -6.15 -3.02
N LEU A 148 6.87 -7.48 -2.90
CA LEU A 148 5.67 -8.18 -2.44
C LEU A 148 5.32 -7.84 -0.99
N GLY A 149 6.32 -7.79 -0.10
CA GLY A 149 6.14 -7.36 1.29
C GLY A 149 5.51 -5.97 1.38
N GLY A 150 6.03 -5.02 0.59
CA GLY A 150 5.44 -3.68 0.53
C GLY A 150 4.01 -3.64 -0.05
N VAL A 151 3.67 -4.51 -1.01
CA VAL A 151 2.29 -4.62 -1.51
C VAL A 151 1.35 -5.13 -0.41
N TYR A 152 1.74 -6.16 0.33
CA TYR A 152 0.94 -6.67 1.44
C TYR A 152 0.83 -5.68 2.60
N ALA A 153 1.90 -4.95 2.91
CA ALA A 153 1.87 -3.91 3.94
C ALA A 153 0.82 -2.84 3.63
N GLU A 154 0.76 -2.37 2.38
CA GLU A 154 -0.20 -1.35 1.94
C GLU A 154 -1.65 -1.89 1.92
N GLU A 155 -1.85 -3.15 1.51
CA GLU A 155 -3.17 -3.80 1.59
C GLU A 155 -3.66 -3.91 3.03
N ASP A 156 -2.83 -4.45 3.93
CA ASP A 156 -3.20 -4.69 5.32
C ASP A 156 -3.40 -3.37 6.08
N ALA A 157 -2.63 -2.33 5.74
CA ALA A 157 -2.83 -0.98 6.26
C ALA A 157 -4.20 -0.41 5.85
N ARG A 158 -4.54 -0.49 4.56
CA ARG A 158 -5.85 -0.05 4.05
C ARG A 158 -6.99 -0.81 4.73
N LEU A 159 -6.91 -2.14 4.78
CA LEU A 159 -7.94 -2.98 5.40
C LEU A 159 -8.08 -2.69 6.90
N ALA A 160 -6.99 -2.37 7.60
CA ALA A 160 -7.04 -1.96 9.01
C ALA A 160 -7.80 -0.63 9.19
N LEU A 161 -7.56 0.34 8.32
CA LEU A 161 -8.24 1.64 8.34
C LEU A 161 -9.74 1.50 7.99
N GLU A 162 -10.08 0.67 7.01
CA GLU A 162 -11.47 0.36 6.65
C GLU A 162 -12.22 -0.29 7.82
N ARG A 163 -11.61 -1.29 8.49
CA ARG A 163 -12.18 -1.91 9.71
C ARG A 163 -12.37 -0.89 10.83
N GLN A 164 -11.40 0.00 11.03
CA GLN A 164 -11.41 0.93 12.16
C GLN A 164 -12.39 2.09 11.97
N TYR A 165 -12.50 2.64 10.76
CA TYR A 165 -13.20 3.91 10.54
C TYR A 165 -14.42 3.81 9.62
N LEU A 166 -14.54 2.73 8.84
CA LEU A 166 -15.56 2.53 7.82
C LEU A 166 -16.36 1.23 8.02
N ASP A 167 -16.40 0.71 9.25
CA ASP A 167 -17.12 -0.52 9.62
C ASP A 167 -16.77 -1.74 8.74
N GLY A 168 -15.53 -1.79 8.23
CA GLY A 168 -15.04 -2.85 7.34
C GLY A 168 -15.55 -2.78 5.91
N ARG A 169 -16.21 -1.70 5.50
CA ARG A 169 -16.62 -1.48 4.10
C ARG A 169 -15.42 -1.06 3.25
N SER A 170 -15.32 -1.63 2.05
CA SER A 170 -14.29 -1.25 1.07
C SER A 170 -14.41 0.23 0.73
N SER A 171 -13.27 0.93 0.82
CA SER A 171 -13.17 2.35 0.49
C SER A 171 -12.91 2.61 -0.99
N LEU A 172 -12.45 1.60 -1.74
CA LEU A 172 -11.94 1.77 -3.10
C LEU A 172 -13.06 1.93 -4.12
N PHE A 173 -12.85 2.79 -5.10
CA PHE A 173 -13.64 2.81 -6.33
C PHE A 173 -13.21 1.65 -7.24
N ALA A 174 -14.09 1.22 -8.15
CA ALA A 174 -13.89 0.04 -8.97
C ALA A 174 -12.62 0.09 -9.84
N ASP A 175 -12.30 1.26 -10.40
CA ASP A 175 -11.07 1.50 -11.16
C ASP A 175 -9.82 1.33 -10.31
N VAL A 176 -9.82 1.91 -9.11
CA VAL A 176 -8.68 1.82 -8.18
C VAL A 176 -8.50 0.39 -7.66
N GLU A 177 -9.60 -0.30 -7.35
CA GLU A 177 -9.58 -1.71 -6.93
C GLU A 177 -9.05 -2.62 -8.06
N GLN A 178 -9.44 -2.35 -9.31
CA GLN A 178 -8.92 -3.09 -10.46
C GLN A 178 -7.42 -2.88 -10.64
N ASP A 179 -6.94 -1.62 -10.61
CA ASP A 179 -5.52 -1.31 -10.72
C ASP A 179 -4.70 -1.95 -9.59
N TRP A 180 -5.22 -1.90 -8.36
CA TRP A 180 -4.62 -2.56 -7.20
C TRP A 180 -4.48 -4.07 -7.42
N ASN A 181 -5.56 -4.73 -7.84
CA ASN A 181 -5.55 -6.18 -8.08
C ASN A 181 -4.55 -6.58 -9.17
N VAL A 182 -4.46 -5.81 -10.26
CA VAL A 182 -3.46 -6.04 -11.31
C VAL A 182 -2.04 -5.92 -10.76
N ALA A 183 -1.74 -4.87 -10.00
CA ALA A 183 -0.42 -4.67 -9.41
C ALA A 183 -0.06 -5.79 -8.42
N ARG A 184 -1.00 -6.19 -7.56
CA ARG A 184 -0.83 -7.30 -6.60
C ARG A 184 -0.58 -8.63 -7.32
N GLU A 185 -1.39 -8.96 -8.32
CA GLU A 185 -1.23 -10.19 -9.09
C GLU A 185 0.12 -10.25 -9.82
N GLN A 186 0.59 -9.11 -10.36
CA GLN A 186 1.90 -9.02 -10.98
C GLN A 186 3.04 -9.26 -9.97
N ALA A 187 2.98 -8.60 -8.80
CA ALA A 187 3.98 -8.79 -7.74
C ALA A 187 4.01 -10.24 -7.25
N GLU A 188 2.85 -10.85 -6.99
CA GLU A 188 2.76 -12.25 -6.57
C GLU A 188 3.29 -13.21 -7.64
N ARG A 189 2.99 -12.97 -8.92
CA ARG A 189 3.46 -13.82 -10.02
C ARG A 189 4.98 -13.84 -10.09
N ILE A 190 5.62 -12.67 -9.96
CA ILE A 190 7.08 -12.56 -10.00
C ILE A 190 7.70 -13.19 -8.74
N ALA A 191 7.10 -12.99 -7.57
CA ALA A 191 7.55 -13.64 -6.33
C ALA A 191 7.47 -15.16 -6.39
N ARG A 192 6.35 -15.72 -6.90
CA ARG A 192 6.24 -17.17 -7.12
C ARG A 192 7.31 -17.68 -8.07
N PHE A 193 7.62 -16.94 -9.12
CA PHE A 193 8.72 -17.31 -10.01
C PHE A 193 10.08 -17.30 -9.27
N ALA A 194 10.33 -16.28 -8.44
CA ALA A 194 11.57 -16.21 -7.66
C ALA A 194 11.74 -17.42 -6.72
N LEU A 195 10.66 -17.82 -6.04
CA LEU A 195 10.65 -18.99 -5.17
C LEU A 195 10.84 -20.31 -5.94
N LEU A 196 10.18 -20.47 -7.09
CA LEU A 196 10.34 -21.65 -7.95
C LEU A 196 11.76 -21.77 -8.52
N PHE A 197 12.35 -20.64 -8.94
CA PHE A 197 13.71 -20.60 -9.46
C PHE A 197 14.73 -21.03 -8.40
N GLU A 198 14.56 -20.60 -7.15
CA GLU A 198 15.40 -21.04 -6.05
C GLU A 198 15.28 -22.55 -5.79
N ALA A 199 14.06 -23.07 -5.71
CA ALA A 199 13.83 -24.50 -5.50
C ALA A 199 14.51 -25.35 -6.60
N ALA A 200 14.37 -24.96 -7.86
CA ALA A 200 15.00 -25.66 -8.99
C ALA A 200 16.54 -25.63 -8.93
N ARG A 201 17.14 -24.56 -8.39
CA ARG A 201 18.59 -24.47 -8.20
C ARG A 201 19.08 -25.29 -7.01
N SER A 202 18.34 -25.31 -5.91
CA SER A 202 18.68 -26.13 -4.74
C SER A 202 18.68 -27.62 -5.05
N ASP A 203 17.73 -28.11 -5.85
CA ASP A 203 17.66 -29.52 -6.28
C ASP A 203 18.83 -29.94 -7.19
N SER A 204 19.48 -28.99 -7.86
CA SER A 204 20.65 -29.26 -8.72
C SER A 204 21.98 -29.32 -7.95
N GLN A 205 22.01 -28.96 -6.65
CA GLN A 205 23.24 -28.88 -5.84
C GLN A 205 23.39 -30.01 -4.80
N THR A 206 22.38 -30.86 -4.60
CA THR A 206 22.38 -31.91 -3.57
C THR A 206 23.23 -33.14 -3.90
N ASP A 207 24.03 -33.14 -4.98
CA ASP A 207 24.94 -34.23 -5.34
C ASP A 207 26.38 -34.09 -4.79
N GLU A 208 26.76 -32.98 -4.13
CA GLU A 208 28.06 -32.85 -3.47
C GLU A 208 27.93 -32.70 -1.95
N LYS A 209 28.35 -33.75 -1.23
CA LYS A 209 28.53 -33.81 0.24
C LYS A 209 29.27 -32.58 0.75
N SER A 210 28.57 -31.66 1.40
CA SER A 210 29.16 -30.62 2.23
C SER A 210 28.53 -30.66 3.61
N ASP A 211 29.33 -31.03 4.62
CA ASP A 211 28.98 -31.10 6.06
C ASP A 211 28.87 -29.71 6.73
N ALA A 212 28.57 -28.66 5.96
CA ALA A 212 28.37 -27.32 6.50
C ALA A 212 26.88 -27.08 6.76
N ASP A 213 26.55 -26.57 7.95
CA ASP A 213 25.19 -26.13 8.30
C ASP A 213 24.60 -25.30 7.15
N PRO A 214 23.42 -25.66 6.62
CA PRO A 214 22.87 -24.95 5.49
C PRO A 214 22.60 -23.50 5.91
N PRO A 215 23.06 -22.49 5.14
CA PRO A 215 22.62 -21.13 5.37
C PRO A 215 21.09 -21.12 5.29
N LEU A 216 20.44 -20.39 6.20
CA LEU A 216 18.98 -20.24 6.28
C LEU A 216 18.39 -20.10 4.87
N SER A 217 17.86 -21.20 4.35
CA SER A 217 17.43 -21.28 2.95
C SER A 217 16.14 -20.48 2.80
N LEU A 218 16.22 -19.43 1.99
CA LEU A 218 15.09 -18.57 1.64
C LEU A 218 14.00 -19.35 0.87
N ALA A 219 14.31 -20.57 0.40
CA ALA A 219 13.39 -21.54 -0.18
C ALA A 219 12.24 -21.97 0.76
N SER A 220 12.32 -21.65 2.06
CA SER A 220 11.26 -21.89 3.05
C SER A 220 10.26 -20.74 3.22
N ILE A 221 10.49 -19.59 2.57
CA ILE A 221 9.61 -18.43 2.70
C ILE A 221 8.33 -18.65 1.89
N SER A 222 7.22 -18.89 2.58
CA SER A 222 5.88 -18.87 2.00
C SER A 222 5.39 -17.43 1.79
N LEU A 223 4.40 -17.25 0.91
CA LEU A 223 3.72 -15.96 0.76
C LEU A 223 3.15 -15.45 2.10
N GLU A 224 2.70 -16.38 2.95
CA GLU A 224 2.19 -16.08 4.28
C GLU A 224 3.28 -15.51 5.20
N ALA A 225 4.49 -16.06 5.17
CA ALA A 225 5.61 -15.54 5.95
C ALA A 225 6.02 -14.13 5.50
N ILE A 226 5.89 -13.81 4.20
CA ILE A 226 6.12 -12.45 3.69
C ILE A 226 5.04 -11.50 4.22
N ARG A 227 3.78 -11.95 4.24
CA ARG A 227 2.66 -11.18 4.79
C ARG A 227 2.83 -10.92 6.29
N GLU A 228 3.23 -11.93 7.06
CA GLU A 228 3.48 -11.78 8.50
C GLU A 228 4.57 -10.74 8.78
N ARG A 229 5.67 -10.76 8.00
CA ARG A 229 6.73 -9.75 8.08
C ARG A 229 6.25 -8.34 7.69
N ALA A 230 5.29 -8.25 6.78
CA ALA A 230 4.71 -6.99 6.35
C ALA A 230 3.78 -6.35 7.41
N ALA A 231 3.41 -7.08 8.47
CA ALA A 231 2.45 -6.60 9.47
C ALA A 231 2.94 -5.38 10.26
N GLU A 232 4.24 -5.32 10.59
CA GLU A 232 4.83 -4.17 11.29
C GLU A 232 4.80 -2.92 10.41
N GLU A 233 5.19 -3.06 9.13
CA GLU A 233 5.11 -1.98 8.15
C GLU A 233 3.65 -1.54 7.93
N ALA A 234 2.72 -2.49 7.83
CA ALA A 234 1.28 -2.20 7.69
C ALA A 234 0.74 -1.35 8.85
N ALA A 235 1.11 -1.69 10.08
CA ALA A 235 0.68 -0.95 11.27
C ALA A 235 1.23 0.50 11.28
N PHE A 236 2.49 0.67 10.88
CA PHE A 236 3.09 1.99 10.71
C PHE A 236 2.38 2.80 9.62
N ARG A 237 2.18 2.20 8.43
CA ARG A 237 1.47 2.83 7.29
C ARG A 237 0.06 3.26 7.65
N ALA A 238 -0.71 2.40 8.31
CA ALA A 238 -2.05 2.71 8.78
C ALA A 238 -2.05 3.92 9.74
N SER A 239 -1.12 3.93 10.70
CA SER A 239 -0.99 5.03 11.66
C SER A 239 -0.62 6.34 10.97
N TYR A 240 0.34 6.30 10.05
CA TYR A 240 0.76 7.44 9.24
C TYR A 240 -0.39 8.05 8.45
N VAL A 241 -1.12 7.23 7.67
CA VAL A 241 -2.26 7.70 6.86
C VAL A 241 -3.34 8.30 7.76
N ALA A 242 -3.68 7.65 8.87
CA ALA A 242 -4.67 8.18 9.81
C ALA A 242 -4.24 9.54 10.39
N ASP A 243 -2.98 9.70 10.77
CA ASP A 243 -2.45 10.96 11.31
C ASP A 243 -2.40 12.07 10.25
N MET A 244 -2.01 11.77 9.01
CA MET A 244 -2.03 12.74 7.92
C MET A 244 -3.46 13.22 7.62
N VAL A 245 -4.45 12.31 7.62
CA VAL A 245 -5.86 12.68 7.46
C VAL A 245 -6.38 13.49 8.65
N ARG A 246 -5.95 13.18 9.88
CA ARG A 246 -6.27 14.00 11.08
C ARG A 246 -5.69 15.40 10.96
N ALA A 247 -4.45 15.53 10.51
CA ALA A 247 -3.82 16.82 10.29
C ALA A 247 -4.62 17.65 9.27
N GLN A 248 -4.97 17.07 8.12
CA GLN A 248 -5.79 17.74 7.11
C GLN A 248 -7.18 18.13 7.63
N THR A 249 -7.81 17.25 8.41
CA THR A 249 -9.10 17.53 9.07
C THR A 249 -8.99 18.75 10.00
N LEU A 250 -7.90 18.83 10.77
CA LEU A 250 -7.63 19.94 11.68
C LEU A 250 -7.35 21.25 10.92
N GLU A 251 -6.62 21.20 9.80
CA GLU A 251 -6.41 22.37 8.96
C GLU A 251 -7.71 22.94 8.41
N MET A 252 -8.58 22.08 7.90
CA MET A 252 -9.92 22.47 7.40
C MET A 252 -10.83 22.98 8.52
N ALA A 253 -10.58 22.58 9.77
CA ALA A 253 -11.26 23.11 10.96
C ALA A 253 -10.60 24.40 11.52
N GLY A 254 -9.53 24.92 10.90
CA GLY A 254 -8.81 26.11 11.35
C GLY A 254 -7.80 25.89 12.49
N GLU A 255 -7.54 24.63 12.87
CA GLU A 255 -6.62 24.25 13.95
C GLU A 255 -5.17 24.01 13.46
N HIS A 256 -4.63 24.97 12.69
CA HIS A 256 -3.33 24.84 12.01
C HIS A 256 -2.17 24.43 12.91
N ARG A 257 -2.10 24.94 14.15
CA ARG A 257 -1.02 24.58 15.10
C ARG A 257 -1.05 23.10 15.49
N ARG A 258 -2.25 22.53 15.69
CA ARG A 258 -2.39 21.12 16.04
C ARG A 258 -2.10 20.23 14.83
N ALA A 259 -2.57 20.64 13.64
CA ALA A 259 -2.22 19.96 12.39
C ALA A 259 -0.70 19.89 12.19
N ALA A 260 0.00 21.02 12.30
CA ALA A 260 1.45 21.09 12.16
C ALA A 260 2.19 20.21 13.18
N SER A 261 1.68 20.08 14.41
CA SER A 261 2.30 19.20 15.43
C SER A 261 2.24 17.72 15.08
N ILE A 262 1.20 17.28 14.37
CA ILE A 262 1.07 15.89 13.89
C ILE A 262 2.08 15.66 12.77
N VAL A 263 2.14 16.56 11.78
CA VAL A 263 3.07 16.46 10.64
C VAL A 263 4.53 16.50 11.11
N ALA A 264 4.86 17.37 12.06
CA ALA A 264 6.22 17.50 12.58
C ALA A 264 6.74 16.22 13.23
N ARG A 265 5.86 15.40 13.84
CA ARG A 265 6.26 14.12 14.43
C ARG A 265 6.88 13.18 13.40
N TYR A 266 6.32 13.15 12.19
CA TYR A 266 6.81 12.29 11.11
C TYR A 266 8.01 12.87 10.38
N MET A 267 8.09 14.19 10.22
CA MET A 267 9.30 14.82 9.66
C MET A 267 10.54 14.60 10.54
N LEU A 268 10.36 14.59 11.86
CA LEU A 268 11.45 14.37 12.81
C LEU A 268 11.85 12.90 12.92
N SER A 269 10.93 11.95 12.72
CA SER A 269 11.27 10.52 12.67
C SER A 269 12.02 10.16 11.39
N ASP A 270 11.60 10.71 10.23
CA ASP A 270 12.25 10.46 8.94
C ASP A 270 13.70 10.98 8.89
N GLY A 271 13.97 12.09 9.61
CA GLY A 271 15.32 12.64 9.76
C GLY A 271 16.23 11.88 10.74
N ALA A 272 15.67 11.05 11.63
CA ALA A 272 16.45 10.27 12.60
C ALA A 272 16.94 8.93 12.02
N ASP A 273 16.17 8.31 11.14
CA ASP A 273 16.54 7.05 10.48
C ASP A 273 17.49 7.26 9.27
N GLY A 274 17.51 8.46 8.68
CA GLY A 274 18.43 8.82 7.59
C GLY A 274 19.88 9.10 8.02
N GLY A 275 20.22 9.02 9.32
CA GLY A 275 21.54 9.32 9.88
C GLY A 275 22.44 8.11 10.13
N ALA A 276 21.98 6.89 9.78
CA ALA A 276 22.69 5.63 10.06
C ALA A 276 22.86 4.73 8.82
N ALA A 277 23.06 5.32 7.64
CA ALA A 277 23.45 4.61 6.42
C ALA A 277 24.85 5.03 5.97
#